data_AF-A0A0S8F308-F1
#
_entry.id   AF-A0A0S8F308-F1
#
_cell.length_a   1.000
_cell.length_b   1.000
_cell.length_c   1.000
_cell.angle_alpha   90.00
_cell.angle_beta   90.00
_cell.angle_gamma   90.00
#
_symmetry.space_group_name_H-M   'P 1'
#
loop_
_entity.id
_entity.type
_entity.pdbx_description
1 polymer ?
#
loop_
_entity_poly.entity_id
_entity_poly.type
_entity_poly.pdbx_seq_one_letter_code
_entity_poly.pdbx_strand_id
1 'polypeptide(L)'
;MGSVRKGQIKKLLVLETLPKPINHSGTMEPISLGGTFTLPRILGTVPVEPDGSAYMEVPALRSLFFVALDENDMSVKRMQSFLTVMPGEVTSCTGCHENRTNAARDKSRPTLMAMQRQPSRIEPIAGIPNVFDFPRDIQPILDKHCTSCHDYDKREGQLVLTGDRGPTYSHSYVTLMSGYVSHGKDAAESNLPPRAIGTSASRLMEFIDGSHYQAELTQREIDYVRYWIESGAPYAGTYAALGTGMVGIQQLNEDLLADKSGCCASCHGKRFPVNVELLYNLTRPEESLALLAPLAKEAGGYALCKPKSPRREGGNDADVFADTDDPDYQKLLANIRRLKRDLDRRKRFDMPGFRPGEHYVREMKKYGILPEDCNPKTDPLDAYALDRAYWKSLWYRPTN
;
A
#
# COMPACT_ATOMS: atom_id res chain seq x y z
N MET A 1 -24.73 7.15 -7.74
CA MET A 1 -24.99 7.97 -6.53
C MET A 1 -26.44 7.87 -6.02
N GLY A 2 -27.32 7.03 -6.59
CA GLY A 2 -28.76 7.04 -6.25
C GLY A 2 -29.12 6.77 -4.78
N SER A 3 -28.23 6.15 -4.01
CA SER A 3 -28.41 5.89 -2.57
C SER A 3 -27.83 6.97 -1.64
N VAL A 4 -27.09 7.95 -2.17
CA VAL A 4 -26.45 9.00 -1.37
C VAL A 4 -27.39 10.19 -1.25
N ARG A 5 -27.73 10.58 -0.02
CA ARG A 5 -28.66 11.69 0.24
C ARG A 5 -27.94 13.03 0.24
N LYS A 6 -28.65 14.12 -0.12
CA LYS A 6 -28.14 15.48 0.07
C LYS A 6 -27.79 15.72 1.54
N GLY A 7 -26.71 16.47 1.78
CA GLY A 7 -26.18 16.73 3.11
C GLY A 7 -25.45 15.55 3.77
N GLN A 8 -25.37 14.37 3.14
CA GLN A 8 -24.59 13.24 3.67
C GLN A 8 -23.08 13.46 3.52
N ILE A 9 -22.67 14.08 2.40
CA ILE A 9 -21.26 14.44 2.19
C ILE A 9 -20.99 15.74 2.92
N LYS A 10 -19.98 15.75 3.80
CA LYS A 10 -19.60 16.93 4.59
C LYS A 10 -18.39 17.66 4.03
N LYS A 11 -17.47 16.91 3.43
CA LYS A 11 -16.25 17.46 2.84
C LYS A 11 -15.73 16.60 1.69
N LEU A 12 -14.93 17.23 0.84
CA LEU A 12 -14.11 16.53 -0.15
C LEU A 12 -12.67 16.48 0.38
N LEU A 13 -12.10 15.28 0.42
CA LEU A 13 -10.64 15.10 0.51
C LEU A 13 -10.06 15.34 -0.88
N VAL A 14 -9.13 16.28 -0.97
CA VAL A 14 -8.45 16.64 -2.21
C VAL A 14 -7.09 15.95 -2.25
N LEU A 15 -6.90 15.10 -3.25
CA LEU A 15 -5.66 14.39 -3.49
C LEU A 15 -5.11 14.71 -4.87
N GLU A 16 -3.82 14.46 -5.02
CA GLU A 16 -3.10 14.57 -6.28
C GLU A 16 -2.36 13.27 -6.56
N THR A 17 -2.42 12.79 -7.79
CA THR A 17 -1.55 11.70 -8.23
C THR A 17 -0.19 12.26 -8.65
N LEU A 18 0.88 11.85 -7.99
CA LEU A 18 2.21 12.41 -8.22
C LEU A 18 2.86 11.84 -9.47
N PRO A 19 3.51 12.65 -10.32
CA PRO A 19 4.20 12.14 -11.50
C PRO A 19 5.39 11.28 -11.10
N LYS A 20 5.58 10.15 -11.78
CA LYS A 20 6.76 9.30 -11.64
C LYS A 20 7.94 9.95 -12.38
N PRO A 21 9.14 10.05 -11.77
CA PRO A 21 10.33 10.43 -12.52
C PRO A 21 10.80 9.31 -13.45
N ILE A 22 10.52 8.05 -13.11
CA ILE A 22 10.92 6.88 -13.87
C ILE A 22 9.88 5.77 -13.75
N ASN A 23 9.78 4.92 -14.77
CA ASN A 23 9.05 3.67 -14.71
C ASN A 23 9.92 2.50 -15.20
N HIS A 24 10.05 1.45 -14.40
CA HIS A 24 10.90 0.28 -14.70
C HIS A 24 10.14 -0.87 -15.35
N SER A 25 8.85 -0.96 -15.08
CA SER A 25 7.97 -2.03 -15.56
C SER A 25 6.57 -1.47 -15.82
N GLY A 26 5.69 -2.29 -16.39
CA GLY A 26 4.25 -1.98 -16.46
C GLY A 26 3.50 -2.22 -15.14
N THR A 27 4.21 -2.53 -14.05
CA THR A 27 3.62 -2.98 -12.78
C THR A 27 3.84 -1.97 -11.65
N MET A 28 3.30 -2.22 -10.46
CA MET A 28 3.29 -1.25 -9.34
C MET A 28 4.39 -1.49 -8.30
N GLU A 29 5.17 -2.56 -8.36
CA GLU A 29 6.06 -2.93 -7.26
C GLU A 29 7.25 -1.97 -7.09
N PRO A 30 7.64 -1.63 -5.84
CA PRO A 30 7.00 -1.97 -4.57
C PRO A 30 6.07 -0.86 -4.07
N ILE A 31 5.51 -0.01 -4.94
CA ILE A 31 4.62 1.10 -4.53
C ILE A 31 3.35 0.57 -3.87
N SER A 32 2.74 -0.49 -4.37
CA SER A 32 1.62 -1.16 -3.72
C SER A 32 1.46 -2.60 -4.20
N LEU A 33 0.71 -3.43 -3.45
CA LEU A 33 0.37 -4.79 -3.88
C LEU A 33 -0.96 -4.78 -4.63
N GLY A 34 -0.92 -4.76 -5.97
CA GLY A 34 -2.10 -4.83 -6.83
C GLY A 34 -3.04 -3.63 -6.71
N GLY A 35 -2.55 -2.48 -6.25
CA GLY A 35 -3.31 -1.25 -6.02
C GLY A 35 -2.83 -0.07 -6.87
N THR A 36 -2.56 1.06 -6.21
CA THR A 36 -2.10 2.27 -6.90
C THR A 36 -0.75 2.08 -7.59
N PHE A 37 -0.64 2.60 -8.81
CA PHE A 37 0.62 2.63 -9.56
C PHE A 37 1.47 3.83 -9.20
N THR A 38 0.84 4.93 -8.78
CA THR A 38 1.48 6.20 -8.44
C THR A 38 1.34 6.48 -6.95
N LEU A 39 2.06 7.48 -6.45
CA LEU A 39 1.93 7.98 -5.09
C LEU A 39 0.85 9.07 -5.04
N PRO A 40 -0.22 8.89 -4.25
CA PRO A 40 -1.16 9.97 -4.01
C PRO A 40 -0.68 10.89 -2.90
N ARG A 41 -0.70 12.20 -3.17
CA ARG A 41 -0.45 13.26 -2.20
C ARG A 41 -1.76 13.84 -1.70
N ILE A 42 -1.97 13.86 -0.39
CA ILE A 42 -3.07 14.58 0.25
C ILE A 42 -2.75 16.08 0.25
N LEU A 43 -3.67 16.88 -0.26
CA LEU A 43 -3.58 18.35 -0.19
C LEU A 43 -4.35 18.91 1.00
N GLY A 44 -5.46 18.26 1.36
CA GLY A 44 -6.32 18.70 2.45
C GLY A 44 -7.78 18.43 2.18
N THR A 45 -8.66 19.16 2.87
CA THR A 45 -10.11 19.05 2.70
C THR A 45 -10.75 20.38 2.32
N VAL A 46 -11.93 20.30 1.69
CA VAL A 46 -12.82 21.45 1.47
C VAL A 46 -14.25 21.10 1.90
N PRO A 47 -15.04 22.06 2.40
CA PRO A 47 -16.42 21.79 2.82
C PRO A 47 -17.34 21.52 1.63
N VAL A 48 -18.36 20.69 1.87
CA VAL A 48 -19.50 20.45 0.98
C VAL A 48 -20.75 21.01 1.65
N GLU A 49 -21.51 21.82 0.92
CA GLU A 49 -22.72 22.46 1.42
C GLU A 49 -23.87 21.45 1.59
N PRO A 50 -24.91 21.76 2.40
CA PRO A 50 -26.07 20.89 2.60
C PRO A 50 -26.79 20.48 1.30
N ASP A 51 -26.76 21.32 0.26
CA ASP A 51 -27.34 21.00 -1.05
C ASP A 51 -26.49 20.04 -1.90
N GLY A 52 -25.28 19.70 -1.43
CA GLY A 52 -24.29 18.84 -2.07
C GLY A 52 -23.28 19.59 -2.94
N SER A 53 -23.34 20.93 -3.00
CA SER A 53 -22.42 21.73 -3.81
C SER A 53 -21.08 21.97 -3.11
N ALA A 54 -20.00 22.07 -3.91
CA ALA A 54 -18.68 22.46 -3.46
C ALA A 54 -18.08 23.46 -4.45
N TYR A 55 -17.36 24.46 -3.93
CA TYR A 55 -16.67 25.46 -4.74
C TYR A 55 -15.32 25.76 -4.07
N MET A 56 -14.23 25.58 -4.81
CA MET A 56 -12.88 25.59 -4.25
C MET A 56 -11.83 26.07 -5.24
N GLU A 57 -10.76 26.67 -4.71
CA GLU A 57 -9.51 26.91 -5.43
C GLU A 57 -8.64 25.67 -5.35
N VAL A 58 -8.08 25.26 -6.49
CA VAL A 58 -7.18 24.11 -6.58
C VAL A 58 -5.90 24.49 -7.34
N PRO A 59 -4.78 23.82 -7.10
CA PRO A 59 -3.54 24.20 -7.75
C PRO A 59 -3.53 23.80 -9.24
N ALA A 60 -3.19 24.76 -10.10
CA ALA A 60 -3.17 24.58 -11.54
C ALA A 60 -2.12 23.57 -12.02
N LEU A 61 -2.37 22.97 -13.18
CA LEU A 61 -1.49 22.02 -13.88
C LEU A 61 -1.07 20.81 -13.04
N ARG A 62 -1.94 20.37 -12.12
CA ARG A 62 -1.75 19.18 -11.28
C ARG A 62 -2.89 18.20 -11.48
N SER A 63 -2.57 16.91 -11.43
CA SER A 63 -3.53 15.82 -11.60
C SER A 63 -4.25 15.54 -10.29
N LEU A 64 -5.45 16.10 -10.14
CA LEU A 64 -6.24 16.10 -8.90
C LEU A 64 -7.38 15.09 -8.96
N PHE A 65 -7.72 14.52 -7.83
CA PHE A 65 -8.90 13.69 -7.66
C PHE A 65 -9.49 13.86 -6.25
N PHE A 66 -10.75 13.48 -6.09
CA PHE A 66 -11.49 13.74 -4.86
C PHE A 66 -12.05 12.46 -4.24
N VAL A 67 -12.13 12.46 -2.91
CA VAL A 67 -12.94 11.51 -2.14
C VAL A 67 -14.02 12.30 -1.39
N ALA A 68 -15.27 11.96 -1.62
CA ALA A 68 -16.39 12.48 -0.86
C ALA A 68 -16.47 11.77 0.49
N LEU A 69 -16.40 12.54 1.58
CA LEU A 69 -16.41 12.04 2.97
C LEU A 69 -17.73 12.37 3.66
N ASP A 70 -18.24 11.45 4.48
CA ASP A 70 -19.40 11.69 5.34
C ASP A 70 -19.05 12.36 6.67
N GLU A 71 -20.00 12.40 7.61
CA GLU A 71 -19.84 13.03 8.92
C GLU A 71 -18.85 12.33 9.85
N ASN A 72 -18.50 11.08 9.56
CA ASN A 72 -17.52 10.30 10.31
C ASN A 72 -16.16 10.23 9.61
N ASP A 73 -15.97 11.09 8.60
CA ASP A 73 -14.80 11.11 7.72
C ASP A 73 -14.58 9.79 6.95
N MET A 74 -15.65 9.02 6.73
CA MET A 74 -15.61 7.77 6.00
C MET A 74 -15.90 8.02 4.51
N SER A 75 -15.20 7.30 3.63
CA SER A 75 -15.33 7.45 2.19
C SER A 75 -16.70 7.03 1.70
N VAL A 76 -17.42 7.94 1.07
CA VAL A 76 -18.69 7.62 0.38
C VAL A 76 -18.43 7.31 -1.07
N LYS A 77 -17.61 8.10 -1.77
CA LYS A 77 -17.28 7.88 -3.18
C LYS A 77 -15.91 8.44 -3.49
N ARG A 78 -15.08 7.64 -4.15
CA ARG A 78 -13.77 8.05 -4.65
C ARG A 78 -13.81 8.21 -6.17
N MET A 79 -13.21 9.29 -6.66
CA MET A 79 -12.94 9.48 -8.08
C MET A 79 -11.81 8.51 -8.49
N GLN A 80 -12.10 7.62 -9.45
CA GLN A 80 -11.12 6.67 -10.03
C GLN A 80 -10.56 7.19 -11.37
N SER A 81 -10.40 8.50 -11.45
CA SER A 81 -9.82 9.27 -12.55
C SER A 81 -9.20 10.52 -11.94
N PHE A 82 -8.66 11.42 -12.76
CA PHE A 82 -8.16 12.71 -12.31
C PHE A 82 -8.63 13.81 -13.25
N LEU A 83 -8.60 15.03 -12.76
CA LEU A 83 -8.77 16.24 -13.55
C LEU A 83 -7.54 17.14 -13.41
N THR A 84 -7.41 18.07 -14.33
CA THR A 84 -6.41 19.14 -14.29
C THR A 84 -7.12 20.43 -14.67
N VAL A 85 -6.71 21.56 -14.08
CA VAL A 85 -7.15 22.91 -14.47
C VAL A 85 -5.96 23.76 -14.88
N MET A 86 -6.16 24.65 -15.86
CA MET A 86 -5.21 25.67 -16.27
C MET A 86 -5.18 26.83 -15.26
N PRO A 87 -4.10 27.64 -15.23
CA PRO A 87 -4.07 28.86 -14.43
C PRO A 87 -5.24 29.79 -14.78
N GLY A 88 -6.04 30.17 -13.79
CA GLY A 88 -7.22 31.03 -13.96
C GLY A 88 -8.45 30.34 -14.55
N GLU A 89 -8.39 29.04 -14.86
CA GLU A 89 -9.54 28.30 -15.37
C GLU A 89 -10.58 28.06 -14.26
N VAL A 90 -11.86 28.24 -14.61
CA VAL A 90 -12.99 27.81 -13.81
C VAL A 90 -13.66 26.64 -14.53
N THR A 91 -13.68 25.48 -13.88
CA THR A 91 -14.32 24.27 -14.40
C THR A 91 -15.48 23.85 -13.48
N SER A 92 -16.53 23.27 -14.05
CA SER A 92 -17.70 22.82 -13.30
C SER A 92 -18.08 21.39 -13.67
N CYS A 93 -18.32 20.55 -12.66
CA CYS A 93 -18.94 19.23 -12.80
C CYS A 93 -20.39 19.27 -12.30
N THR A 94 -21.28 18.52 -12.94
CA THR A 94 -22.70 18.42 -12.54
C THR A 94 -22.93 17.38 -11.45
N GLY A 95 -21.96 16.50 -11.20
CA GLY A 95 -22.02 15.48 -10.16
C GLY A 95 -20.66 14.82 -9.90
N CYS A 96 -20.69 13.71 -9.15
CA CYS A 96 -19.52 12.86 -8.99
C CYS A 96 -19.68 11.63 -9.89
N HIS A 97 -19.08 11.68 -11.09
CA HIS A 97 -19.12 10.63 -12.12
C HIS A 97 -20.44 10.54 -12.90
N GLU A 98 -21.02 11.70 -13.20
CA GLU A 98 -22.07 11.93 -14.19
C GLU A 98 -21.64 11.51 -15.61
N ASN A 99 -22.62 11.46 -16.52
CA ASN A 99 -22.30 11.32 -17.94
C ASN A 99 -21.63 12.61 -18.44
N ARG A 100 -20.44 12.49 -19.05
CA ARG A 100 -19.60 13.62 -19.49
C ARG A 100 -20.21 14.43 -20.63
N THR A 101 -21.25 13.92 -21.29
CA THR A 101 -22.01 14.66 -22.30
C THR A 101 -23.16 15.47 -21.70
N ASN A 102 -23.40 15.37 -20.40
CA ASN A 102 -24.38 16.20 -19.72
C ASN A 102 -23.75 17.54 -19.35
N ALA A 103 -24.33 18.63 -19.84
CA ALA A 103 -24.04 19.97 -19.36
C ALA A 103 -24.88 20.30 -18.12
N ALA A 104 -24.37 21.18 -17.27
CA ALA A 104 -25.19 21.82 -16.26
C ALA A 104 -26.36 22.52 -16.97
N ARG A 105 -27.60 22.27 -16.52
CA ARG A 105 -28.74 23.02 -17.04
C ARG A 105 -28.56 24.46 -16.62
N ASP A 106 -28.47 25.35 -17.61
CA ASP A 106 -28.36 26.78 -17.41
C ASP A 106 -29.59 27.25 -16.62
N LYS A 107 -29.36 27.66 -15.38
CA LYS A 107 -30.38 28.31 -14.54
C LYS A 107 -29.94 29.76 -14.40
N SER A 108 -30.87 30.68 -14.63
CA SER A 108 -30.65 32.13 -14.64
C SER A 108 -30.12 32.74 -13.32
N ARG A 109 -29.94 31.95 -12.25
CA ARG A 109 -29.29 32.34 -10.99
C ARG A 109 -28.44 31.18 -10.45
N PRO A 110 -27.29 31.44 -9.77
CA PRO A 110 -26.56 30.42 -9.05
C PRO A 110 -27.41 29.89 -7.89
N THR A 111 -28.12 28.78 -8.12
CA THR A 111 -28.95 28.13 -7.10
C THR A 111 -28.13 27.29 -6.12
N LEU A 112 -26.84 27.09 -6.39
CA LEU A 112 -25.96 26.28 -5.55
C LEU A 112 -25.41 27.13 -4.41
N MET A 113 -25.52 26.62 -3.18
CA MET A 113 -25.07 27.32 -1.98
C MET A 113 -23.59 27.69 -2.05
N ALA A 114 -22.74 26.80 -2.56
CA ALA A 114 -21.29 27.03 -2.60
C ALA A 114 -20.89 28.21 -3.52
N MET A 115 -21.71 28.52 -4.54
CA MET A 115 -21.47 29.64 -5.47
C MET A 115 -21.95 30.98 -4.93
N GLN A 116 -22.58 31.02 -3.76
CA GLN A 116 -23.02 32.26 -3.09
C GLN A 116 -21.91 32.88 -2.22
N ARG A 117 -20.76 32.20 -2.12
CA ARG A 117 -19.58 32.64 -1.39
C ARG A 117 -18.32 32.49 -2.24
N GLN A 118 -17.22 33.05 -1.76
CA GLN A 118 -15.91 32.85 -2.37
C GLN A 118 -15.50 31.37 -2.34
N PRO A 119 -14.70 30.91 -3.32
CA PRO A 119 -14.23 29.53 -3.36
C PRO A 119 -13.44 29.20 -2.10
N SER A 120 -13.65 28.00 -1.55
CA SER A 120 -12.87 27.49 -0.42
C SER A 120 -11.41 27.28 -0.81
N ARG A 121 -10.50 27.64 0.08
CA ARG A 121 -9.11 27.15 0.00
C ARG A 121 -9.04 25.75 0.57
N ILE A 122 -8.13 24.94 0.04
CA ILE A 122 -7.85 23.61 0.59
C ILE A 122 -7.22 23.77 1.97
N GLU A 123 -7.85 23.18 2.99
CA GLU A 123 -7.34 23.19 4.36
C GLU A 123 -6.46 21.95 4.60
N PRO A 124 -5.15 22.11 4.86
CA PRO A 124 -4.28 20.97 5.16
C PRO A 124 -4.72 20.24 6.43
N ILE A 125 -4.55 18.92 6.43
CA ILE A 125 -4.87 18.09 7.59
C ILE A 125 -3.68 18.12 8.54
N ALA A 126 -3.85 18.79 9.68
CA ALA A 126 -2.77 18.99 10.64
C ALA A 126 -2.22 17.66 11.17
N GLY A 127 -0.89 17.53 11.23
CA GLY A 127 -0.23 16.36 11.80
C GLY A 127 -0.28 15.08 10.97
N ILE A 128 -0.86 15.11 9.77
CA ILE A 128 -0.92 13.99 8.83
C ILE A 128 0.12 14.19 7.72
N PRO A 129 0.93 13.17 7.37
CA PRO A 129 1.84 13.27 6.24
C PRO A 129 1.06 13.43 4.93
N ASN A 130 1.60 14.22 4.01
CA ASN A 130 0.97 14.42 2.71
C ASN A 130 1.23 13.26 1.74
N VAL A 131 2.29 12.46 1.93
CA VAL A 131 2.54 11.20 1.21
C VAL A 131 2.88 10.12 2.22
N PHE A 132 2.07 9.07 2.26
CA PHE A 132 2.22 7.96 3.19
C PHE A 132 3.31 6.98 2.76
N ASP A 133 3.97 6.40 3.75
CA ASP A 133 4.93 5.32 3.65
C ASP A 133 4.57 4.27 4.71
N PHE A 134 4.19 3.06 4.30
CA PHE A 134 3.60 2.08 5.22
C PHE A 134 4.56 1.66 6.35
N PRO A 135 5.82 1.27 6.08
CA PRO A 135 6.77 0.97 7.15
C PRO A 135 7.00 2.13 8.12
N ARG A 136 7.01 3.38 7.64
CA ARG A 136 7.22 4.57 8.48
C ARG A 136 5.99 4.96 9.29
N ASP A 137 4.81 4.95 8.66
CA ASP A 137 3.62 5.63 9.17
C ASP A 137 2.59 4.68 9.80
N ILE A 138 2.49 3.44 9.30
CA ILE A 138 1.43 2.49 9.70
C ILE A 138 1.96 1.34 10.52
N GLN A 139 3.12 0.78 10.15
CA GLN A 139 3.70 -0.33 10.92
C GLN A 139 3.88 -0.01 12.40
N PRO A 140 4.34 1.19 12.83
CA PRO A 140 4.47 1.50 14.26
C PRO A 140 3.15 1.47 15.03
N ILE A 141 2.02 1.74 14.36
CA ILE A 141 0.68 1.64 14.95
C ILE A 141 0.33 0.17 15.17
N LEU A 142 0.61 -0.69 14.18
CA LEU A 142 0.40 -2.12 14.28
C LEU A 142 1.30 -2.75 15.35
N ASP A 143 2.56 -2.34 15.43
CA ASP A 143 3.52 -2.82 16.43
C ASP A 143 3.08 -2.48 17.86
N LYS A 144 2.42 -1.35 18.05
CA LYS A 144 1.93 -0.90 19.35
C LYS A 144 0.66 -1.64 19.78
N HIS A 145 -0.26 -1.89 18.84
CA HIS A 145 -1.64 -2.28 19.17
C HIS A 145 -2.04 -3.69 18.71
N CYS A 146 -1.27 -4.33 17.84
CA CYS A 146 -1.71 -5.55 17.16
C CYS A 146 -0.74 -6.73 17.29
N THR A 147 0.57 -6.49 17.29
CA THR A 147 1.57 -7.56 17.21
C THR A 147 1.63 -8.43 18.47
N SER A 148 1.16 -7.96 19.63
CA SER A 148 1.07 -8.80 20.84
C SER A 148 0.15 -10.02 20.68
N CYS A 149 -0.79 -10.00 19.73
CA CYS A 149 -1.71 -11.11 19.42
C CYS A 149 -1.63 -11.59 17.96
N HIS A 150 -0.95 -10.86 17.08
CA HIS A 150 -0.81 -11.16 15.65
C HIS A 150 0.67 -11.21 15.23
N ASP A 151 1.45 -12.07 15.90
CA ASP A 151 2.83 -12.41 15.59
C ASP A 151 2.95 -13.89 15.14
N TYR A 152 4.17 -14.32 14.84
CA TYR A 152 4.53 -15.71 14.64
C TYR A 152 4.42 -16.55 15.92
N ASP A 153 4.83 -16.01 17.07
CA ASP A 153 4.70 -16.69 18.36
C ASP A 153 3.25 -16.82 18.82
N LYS A 154 2.43 -15.81 18.48
CA LYS A 154 1.03 -15.72 18.86
C LYS A 154 0.21 -15.27 17.67
N ARG A 155 -0.31 -16.23 16.92
CA ARG A 155 -0.95 -16.03 15.63
C ARG A 155 -2.48 -16.06 15.73
N GLU A 156 -3.06 -15.27 16.63
CA GLU A 156 -4.52 -15.22 16.80
C GLU A 156 -5.21 -14.81 15.50
N GLY A 157 -6.35 -15.43 15.20
CA GLY A 157 -7.03 -15.25 13.92
C GLY A 157 -6.26 -15.76 12.70
N GLN A 158 -5.14 -16.47 12.89
CA GLN A 158 -4.21 -16.93 11.86
C GLN A 158 -3.54 -15.78 11.07
N LEU A 159 -3.43 -14.60 11.67
CA LEU A 159 -2.86 -13.40 11.06
C LEU A 159 -1.48 -13.09 11.64
N VAL A 160 -0.62 -12.52 10.79
CA VAL A 160 0.66 -11.93 11.17
C VAL A 160 0.65 -10.47 10.72
N LEU A 161 0.84 -9.56 11.67
CA LEU A 161 0.85 -8.11 11.47
C LEU A 161 2.20 -7.46 11.79
N THR A 162 3.26 -8.26 11.86
CA THR A 162 4.62 -7.76 12.07
C THR A 162 5.23 -7.15 10.82
N GLY A 163 6.20 -6.26 11.03
CA GLY A 163 7.02 -5.65 9.99
C GLY A 163 8.06 -6.59 9.36
N ASP A 164 8.01 -7.89 9.64
CA ASP A 164 8.90 -8.89 9.04
C ASP A 164 8.81 -8.84 7.51
N ARG A 165 9.95 -9.09 6.86
CA ARG A 165 10.12 -8.85 5.43
C ARG A 165 9.90 -10.12 4.63
N GLY A 166 8.92 -10.09 3.73
CA GLY A 166 8.86 -10.98 2.57
C GLY A 166 9.85 -10.53 1.48
N PRO A 167 9.81 -11.16 0.30
CA PRO A 167 10.69 -10.81 -0.82
C PRO A 167 10.49 -9.38 -1.36
N THR A 168 9.27 -8.83 -1.29
CA THR A 168 8.93 -7.47 -1.76
C THR A 168 8.38 -6.62 -0.64
N TYR A 169 7.41 -7.15 0.13
CA TYR A 169 6.60 -6.39 1.09
C TYR A 169 6.88 -6.83 2.54
N SER A 170 6.34 -6.09 3.52
CA SER A 170 6.25 -6.63 4.88
C SER A 170 5.06 -7.57 4.99
N HIS A 171 5.12 -8.53 5.92
CA HIS A 171 4.05 -9.49 6.13
C HIS A 171 2.75 -8.83 6.55
N SER A 172 2.81 -7.87 7.46
CA SER A 172 1.68 -7.01 7.84
C SER A 172 0.96 -6.40 6.65
N TYR A 173 1.69 -5.81 5.71
CA TYR A 173 1.12 -5.16 4.53
C TYR A 173 0.38 -6.18 3.67
N VAL A 174 1.01 -7.33 3.39
CA VAL A 174 0.38 -8.40 2.60
C VAL A 174 -0.86 -8.97 3.29
N THR A 175 -0.79 -9.16 4.61
CA THR A 175 -1.92 -9.61 5.43
C THR A 175 -3.09 -8.62 5.29
N LEU A 176 -2.85 -7.32 5.45
CA LEU A 176 -3.90 -6.29 5.34
C LEU A 176 -4.50 -6.22 3.93
N MET A 177 -3.68 -6.31 2.88
CA MET A 177 -4.14 -6.30 1.49
C MET A 177 -4.92 -7.58 1.10
N SER A 178 -4.87 -8.62 1.93
CA SER A 178 -5.57 -9.90 1.71
C SER A 178 -7.04 -9.88 2.13
N GLY A 179 -7.65 -8.70 2.27
CA GLY A 179 -9.10 -8.54 2.48
C GLY A 179 -9.50 -7.65 3.66
N TYR A 180 -8.55 -6.99 4.32
CA TYR A 180 -8.84 -6.06 5.42
C TYR A 180 -8.88 -4.60 4.96
N VAL A 181 -8.23 -4.29 3.84
CA VAL A 181 -8.20 -2.96 3.23
C VAL A 181 -8.76 -3.01 1.81
N SER A 182 -9.75 -2.15 1.52
CA SER A 182 -10.30 -1.95 0.18
C SER A 182 -9.63 -0.73 -0.49
N HIS A 183 -8.42 -0.93 -1.02
CA HIS A 183 -7.55 0.15 -1.52
C HIS A 183 -7.80 0.57 -2.97
N GLY A 184 -8.72 -0.09 -3.68
CA GLY A 184 -8.93 0.09 -5.12
C GLY A 184 -7.95 -0.75 -5.92
N LYS A 185 -8.23 -2.05 -6.03
CA LYS A 185 -7.42 -3.00 -6.78
C LYS A 185 -7.34 -2.62 -8.26
N ASP A 186 -6.21 -2.93 -8.87
CA ASP A 186 -6.09 -2.93 -10.33
C ASP A 186 -7.02 -4.00 -10.92
N ALA A 187 -8.17 -3.56 -11.40
CA ALA A 187 -9.23 -4.41 -11.90
C ALA A 187 -9.89 -3.74 -13.11
N ALA A 188 -10.44 -4.54 -14.02
CA ALA A 188 -11.16 -4.03 -15.19
C ALA A 188 -12.43 -3.25 -14.81
N GLU A 189 -13.01 -3.54 -13.64
CA GLU A 189 -14.15 -2.79 -13.11
C GLU A 189 -13.70 -1.45 -12.51
N SER A 190 -14.35 -0.38 -12.97
CA SER A 190 -14.15 0.98 -12.49
C SER A 190 -15.49 1.64 -12.18
N ASN A 191 -15.44 2.87 -11.66
CA ASN A 191 -16.60 3.62 -11.20
C ASN A 191 -17.41 2.89 -10.11
N LEU A 192 -16.72 2.28 -9.15
CA LEU A 192 -17.31 1.46 -8.08
C LEU A 192 -18.43 2.18 -7.33
N PRO A 193 -19.51 1.49 -6.91
CA PRO A 193 -20.63 2.13 -6.23
C PRO A 193 -20.20 2.82 -4.92
N PRO A 194 -21.03 3.74 -4.38
CA PRO A 194 -20.74 4.37 -3.11
C PRO A 194 -20.42 3.34 -2.00
N ARG A 195 -19.44 3.65 -1.15
CA ARG A 195 -18.95 2.82 -0.04
C ARG A 195 -18.37 1.45 -0.44
N ALA A 196 -18.02 1.23 -1.71
CA ALA A 196 -17.37 -0.01 -2.16
C ALA A 196 -15.83 0.04 -2.14
N ILE A 197 -15.24 1.20 -1.84
CA ILE A 197 -13.78 1.43 -1.80
C ILE A 197 -13.43 2.42 -0.69
N GLY A 198 -12.21 2.30 -0.16
CA GLY A 198 -11.68 3.16 0.88
C GLY A 198 -12.12 2.72 2.27
N THR A 199 -12.13 3.65 3.20
CA THR A 199 -12.42 3.43 4.63
C THR A 199 -13.78 2.79 4.87
N SER A 200 -14.85 3.20 4.18
CA SER A 200 -16.18 2.58 4.35
C SER A 200 -16.23 1.10 3.96
N ALA A 201 -15.31 0.63 3.11
CA ALA A 201 -15.25 -0.75 2.65
C ALA A 201 -14.12 -1.55 3.31
N SER A 202 -13.35 -0.92 4.20
CA SER A 202 -12.17 -1.52 4.81
C SER A 202 -12.49 -2.02 6.21
N ARG A 203 -12.53 -3.35 6.37
CA ARG A 203 -12.77 -4.02 7.66
C ARG A 203 -11.76 -3.61 8.73
N LEU A 204 -10.55 -3.20 8.34
CA LEU A 204 -9.56 -2.67 9.28
C LEU A 204 -10.14 -1.51 10.12
N MET A 205 -11.02 -0.68 9.54
CA MET A 205 -11.63 0.43 10.27
C MET A 205 -12.55 -0.03 11.41
N GLU A 206 -13.19 -1.20 11.27
CA GLU A 206 -14.01 -1.83 12.32
C GLU A 206 -13.13 -2.38 13.45
N PHE A 207 -11.92 -2.85 13.15
CA PHE A 207 -11.01 -3.40 14.15
C PHE A 207 -10.24 -2.34 14.95
N ILE A 208 -10.28 -1.08 14.53
CA ILE A 208 -9.57 0.03 15.19
C ILE A 208 -10.51 1.06 15.82
N ASP A 209 -11.81 0.77 15.88
CA ASP A 209 -12.83 1.65 16.46
C ASP A 209 -12.90 1.60 18.00
N GLY A 210 -12.04 0.79 18.62
CA GLY A 210 -12.00 0.54 20.07
C GLY A 210 -12.84 -0.65 20.54
N SER A 211 -13.61 -1.31 19.67
CA SER A 211 -14.41 -2.49 20.02
C SER A 211 -13.60 -3.80 19.98
N HIS A 212 -12.43 -3.80 19.33
CA HIS A 212 -11.60 -4.98 19.17
C HIS A 212 -10.67 -5.21 20.37
N TYR A 213 -11.20 -5.88 21.40
CA TYR A 213 -10.45 -6.31 22.58
C TYR A 213 -9.68 -5.16 23.27
N GLN A 214 -8.34 -5.16 23.17
CA GLN A 214 -7.43 -4.20 23.81
C GLN A 214 -6.90 -3.14 22.83
N ALA A 215 -7.36 -3.14 21.57
CA ALA A 215 -6.88 -2.23 20.54
C ALA A 215 -7.52 -0.83 20.72
N GLU A 216 -6.94 -0.03 21.61
CA GLU A 216 -7.37 1.34 21.89
C GLU A 216 -6.44 2.36 21.20
N LEU A 217 -6.81 2.74 19.97
CA LEU A 217 -6.06 3.73 19.20
C LEU A 217 -6.48 5.16 19.55
N THR A 218 -5.52 6.08 19.54
CA THR A 218 -5.82 7.50 19.58
C THR A 218 -6.47 7.96 18.27
N GLN A 219 -7.24 9.04 18.30
CA GLN A 219 -7.84 9.60 17.07
C GLN A 219 -6.80 9.88 15.98
N ARG A 220 -5.59 10.33 16.38
CA ARG A 220 -4.49 10.57 15.44
C ARG A 220 -4.02 9.28 14.76
N GLU A 221 -3.90 8.17 15.48
CA GLU A 221 -3.53 6.88 14.90
C GLU A 221 -4.63 6.36 13.95
N ILE A 222 -5.91 6.53 14.33
CA ILE A 222 -7.04 6.22 13.44
C ILE A 222 -6.98 7.07 12.17
N ASP A 223 -6.68 8.37 12.27
CA ASP A 223 -6.56 9.27 11.12
C ASP A 223 -5.39 8.88 10.20
N TYR A 224 -4.26 8.41 10.75
CA TYR A 224 -3.15 7.88 9.95
C TYR A 224 -3.61 6.68 9.11
N VAL A 225 -4.29 5.71 9.72
CA VAL A 225 -4.81 4.54 8.99
C VAL A 225 -5.85 4.97 7.96
N ARG A 226 -6.79 5.84 8.35
CA ARG A 226 -7.86 6.37 7.49
C ARG A 226 -7.27 7.01 6.23
N TYR A 227 -6.38 7.97 6.40
CA TYR A 227 -5.83 8.72 5.27
C TYR A 227 -4.81 7.92 4.45
N TRP A 228 -4.12 6.95 5.05
CA TRP A 228 -3.34 5.98 4.29
C TRP A 228 -4.24 5.16 3.35
N ILE A 229 -5.38 4.65 3.83
CA ILE A 229 -6.37 3.93 3.00
C ILE A 229 -6.91 4.84 1.88
N GLU A 230 -7.30 6.07 2.20
CA GLU A 230 -7.83 7.01 1.20
C GLU A 230 -6.79 7.43 0.14
N SER A 231 -5.51 7.43 0.52
CA SER A 231 -4.39 7.62 -0.40
C SER A 231 -4.04 6.37 -1.23
N GLY A 232 -4.90 5.33 -1.23
CA GLY A 232 -4.71 4.12 -2.02
C GLY A 232 -3.77 3.10 -1.37
N ALA A 233 -3.54 3.21 -0.06
CA ALA A 233 -2.73 2.30 0.74
C ALA A 233 -1.34 1.99 0.14
N PRO A 234 -0.52 3.01 -0.19
CA PRO A 234 0.82 2.77 -0.72
C PRO A 234 1.67 2.03 0.33
N TYR A 235 2.56 1.18 -0.15
CA TYR A 235 3.60 0.55 0.64
C TYR A 235 4.81 1.46 0.75
N ALA A 236 5.47 1.75 -0.37
CA ALA A 236 6.59 2.69 -0.42
C ALA A 236 6.09 4.12 -0.61
N GLY A 237 6.58 5.07 0.19
CA GLY A 237 6.24 6.50 0.06
C GLY A 237 7.20 7.31 -0.81
N THR A 238 8.06 6.63 -1.60
CA THR A 238 9.05 7.26 -2.49
C THR A 238 9.15 6.49 -3.80
N TYR A 239 9.33 7.22 -4.91
CA TYR A 239 9.57 6.62 -6.23
C TYR A 239 10.99 6.06 -6.37
N ALA A 240 11.92 6.41 -5.48
CA ALA A 240 13.25 5.79 -5.43
C ALA A 240 13.19 4.28 -5.14
N ALA A 241 12.09 3.80 -4.56
CA ALA A 241 11.87 2.39 -4.28
C ALA A 241 11.61 1.55 -5.54
N LEU A 242 11.12 2.15 -6.63
CA LEU A 242 10.73 1.43 -7.85
C LEU A 242 11.88 0.61 -8.41
N GLY A 243 11.65 -0.69 -8.63
CA GLY A 243 12.65 -1.60 -9.18
C GLY A 243 13.84 -1.90 -8.25
N THR A 244 13.78 -1.51 -6.97
CA THR A 244 14.87 -1.69 -6.00
C THR A 244 14.48 -2.61 -4.85
N GLY A 245 15.47 -3.26 -4.23
CA GLY A 245 15.29 -3.93 -2.94
C GLY A 245 14.36 -5.15 -2.91
N MET A 246 13.91 -5.63 -4.06
CA MET A 246 13.08 -6.83 -4.20
C MET A 246 13.96 -8.06 -4.46
N VAL A 247 13.61 -9.18 -3.83
CA VAL A 247 14.23 -10.48 -4.13
C VAL A 247 13.36 -11.23 -5.13
N GLY A 248 13.95 -11.61 -6.27
CA GLY A 248 13.23 -12.25 -7.37
C GLY A 248 12.67 -13.62 -6.97
N ILE A 249 11.34 -13.74 -6.90
CA ILE A 249 10.64 -14.97 -6.47
C ILE A 249 10.50 -16.00 -7.60
N GLN A 250 10.48 -15.57 -8.87
CA GLN A 250 10.29 -16.49 -10.00
C GLN A 250 11.38 -17.58 -10.05
N GLN A 251 12.64 -17.22 -9.82
CA GLN A 251 13.75 -18.17 -9.69
C GLN A 251 13.60 -19.08 -8.46
N LEU A 252 13.00 -18.60 -7.37
CA LEU A 252 12.78 -19.39 -6.16
C LEU A 252 11.65 -20.39 -6.25
N ASN A 253 10.53 -20.03 -6.88
CA ASN A 253 9.44 -20.99 -7.10
C ASN A 253 9.87 -22.04 -8.11
N GLU A 254 10.64 -21.66 -9.13
CA GLU A 254 11.26 -22.62 -10.04
C GLU A 254 12.23 -23.52 -9.28
N ASP A 255 13.10 -22.98 -8.40
CA ASP A 255 14.02 -23.79 -7.59
C ASP A 255 13.32 -24.63 -6.51
N LEU A 256 12.28 -24.16 -5.81
CA LEU A 256 11.51 -24.98 -4.84
C LEU A 256 10.68 -26.08 -5.52
N LEU A 257 10.23 -25.85 -6.76
CA LEU A 257 9.47 -26.83 -7.54
C LEU A 257 10.39 -27.76 -8.36
N ALA A 258 11.59 -27.30 -8.74
CA ALA A 258 12.58 -28.05 -9.52
C ALA A 258 13.59 -28.79 -8.64
N ASP A 259 13.98 -28.24 -7.49
CA ASP A 259 14.72 -28.94 -6.45
C ASP A 259 13.71 -29.82 -5.70
N LYS A 260 13.57 -31.04 -6.20
CA LYS A 260 12.69 -32.11 -5.73
C LYS A 260 12.99 -32.50 -4.28
N SER A 261 12.77 -31.64 -3.29
CA SER A 261 12.50 -32.09 -1.92
C SER A 261 11.15 -32.81 -1.99
N GLY A 262 11.20 -34.13 -2.15
CA GLY A 262 10.07 -34.97 -2.56
C GLY A 262 8.83 -34.88 -1.67
N CYS A 263 8.94 -34.27 -0.48
CA CYS A 263 7.84 -34.07 0.44
C CYS A 263 6.82 -33.00 -0.02
N CYS A 264 7.24 -31.81 -0.46
CA CYS A 264 6.32 -30.71 -0.77
C CYS A 264 5.70 -30.81 -2.18
N ALA A 265 6.49 -31.23 -3.17
CA ALA A 265 6.05 -31.32 -4.57
C ALA A 265 4.96 -32.38 -4.80
N SER A 266 4.86 -33.38 -3.92
CA SER A 266 3.80 -34.39 -3.96
C SER A 266 2.43 -33.82 -3.55
N CYS A 267 2.41 -32.77 -2.72
CA CYS A 267 1.20 -32.17 -2.17
C CYS A 267 0.83 -30.83 -2.83
N HIS A 268 1.83 -30.02 -3.20
CA HIS A 268 1.66 -28.72 -3.84
C HIS A 268 2.07 -28.80 -5.32
N GLY A 269 1.14 -28.44 -6.22
CA GLY A 269 1.45 -28.21 -7.63
C GLY A 269 2.23 -26.92 -7.84
N LYS A 270 2.08 -26.25 -8.99
CA LYS A 270 2.83 -25.02 -9.31
C LYS A 270 2.53 -23.80 -8.41
N ARG A 271 1.57 -23.87 -7.48
CA ARG A 271 1.11 -22.72 -6.68
C ARG A 271 0.77 -23.11 -5.25
N PHE A 272 1.29 -22.36 -4.28
CA PHE A 272 0.94 -22.48 -2.87
C PHE A 272 -0.38 -21.76 -2.55
N PRO A 273 -1.14 -22.21 -1.53
CA PRO A 273 -2.42 -21.60 -1.14
C PRO A 273 -2.25 -20.26 -0.39
N VAL A 274 -1.02 -19.89 -0.03
CA VAL A 274 -0.67 -18.64 0.65
C VAL A 274 0.08 -17.72 -0.31
N ASN A 275 -0.03 -16.40 -0.08
CA ASN A 275 0.80 -15.44 -0.81
C ASN A 275 2.28 -15.74 -0.53
N VAL A 276 3.09 -15.80 -1.58
CA VAL A 276 4.52 -16.11 -1.49
C VAL A 276 5.30 -15.11 -0.62
N GLU A 277 4.80 -13.88 -0.49
CA GLU A 277 5.33 -12.89 0.43
C GLU A 277 5.26 -13.34 1.90
N LEU A 278 4.25 -14.13 2.26
CA LEU A 278 4.06 -14.69 3.61
C LEU A 278 4.72 -16.06 3.78
N LEU A 279 5.17 -16.68 2.68
CA LEU A 279 5.82 -17.99 2.72
C LEU A 279 7.24 -17.91 3.30
N TYR A 280 7.94 -16.80 3.01
CA TYR A 280 9.31 -16.55 3.42
C TYR A 280 9.39 -15.38 4.38
N ASN A 281 10.06 -15.59 5.52
CA ASN A 281 10.44 -14.53 6.44
C ASN A 281 11.95 -14.24 6.28
N LEU A 282 12.28 -13.12 5.63
CA LEU A 282 13.66 -12.69 5.41
C LEU A 282 14.20 -11.81 6.55
N THR A 283 13.40 -11.59 7.60
CA THR A 283 13.82 -10.95 8.85
C THR A 283 14.24 -12.01 9.86
N ARG A 284 13.37 -12.98 10.11
CA ARG A 284 13.57 -14.17 10.96
C ARG A 284 13.42 -15.45 10.12
N PRO A 285 14.48 -15.95 9.44
CA PRO A 285 14.40 -17.09 8.52
C PRO A 285 13.68 -18.32 9.05
N GLU A 286 13.90 -18.66 10.31
CA GLU A 286 13.35 -19.80 11.03
C GLU A 286 11.81 -19.70 11.18
N GLU A 287 11.27 -18.48 11.23
CA GLU A 287 9.83 -18.20 11.30
C GLU A 287 9.13 -18.27 9.93
N SER A 288 9.84 -18.69 8.87
CA SER A 288 9.23 -18.81 7.54
C SER A 288 8.13 -19.87 7.57
N LEU A 289 6.96 -19.55 7.02
CA LEU A 289 5.86 -20.51 6.93
C LEU A 289 6.24 -21.75 6.12
N ALA A 290 7.19 -21.62 5.18
CA ALA A 290 7.77 -22.74 4.44
C ALA A 290 8.45 -23.79 5.35
N LEU A 291 8.93 -23.38 6.53
CA LEU A 291 9.53 -24.23 7.55
C LEU A 291 8.50 -24.62 8.63
N LEU A 292 7.73 -23.65 9.13
CA LEU A 292 6.80 -23.89 10.24
C LEU A 292 5.60 -24.74 9.87
N ALA A 293 5.02 -24.58 8.68
CA ALA A 293 3.87 -25.37 8.25
C ALA A 293 4.13 -26.89 8.23
N PRO A 294 5.26 -27.38 7.68
CA PRO A 294 5.60 -28.81 7.67
C PRO A 294 6.22 -29.35 8.98
N LEU A 295 6.69 -28.50 9.89
CA LEU A 295 7.36 -28.89 11.14
C LEU A 295 6.35 -29.37 12.21
N ALA A 296 6.71 -30.43 12.94
CA ALA A 296 5.93 -30.99 14.04
C ALA A 296 5.67 -29.96 15.16
N LYS A 297 4.54 -30.09 15.87
CA LYS A 297 4.15 -29.16 16.94
C LYS A 297 5.11 -29.19 18.13
N GLU A 298 5.62 -30.36 18.44
CA GLU A 298 6.55 -30.65 19.53
C GLU A 298 7.90 -29.95 19.29
N ALA A 299 8.24 -29.69 18.02
CA ALA A 299 9.40 -28.92 17.60
C ALA A 299 9.09 -27.43 17.38
N GLY A 300 7.91 -26.95 17.77
CA GLY A 300 7.48 -25.55 17.62
C GLY A 300 6.88 -25.21 16.25
N GLY A 301 6.63 -26.20 15.39
CA GLY A 301 5.95 -26.03 14.12
C GLY A 301 4.42 -26.03 14.22
N TYR A 302 3.75 -25.95 13.06
CA TYR A 302 2.30 -25.89 12.96
C TYR A 302 1.65 -27.23 12.57
N ALA A 303 2.43 -28.22 12.11
CA ALA A 303 1.94 -29.52 11.64
C ALA A 303 0.74 -29.42 10.68
N LEU A 304 0.79 -28.48 9.72
CA LEU A 304 -0.27 -28.22 8.74
C LEU A 304 -0.18 -29.14 7.52
N CYS A 305 1.01 -29.66 7.22
CA CYS A 305 1.24 -30.55 6.09
C CYS A 305 1.02 -32.01 6.50
N LYS A 306 -0.02 -32.65 5.96
CA LYS A 306 -0.26 -34.10 6.11
C LYS A 306 0.16 -34.83 4.83
N PRO A 307 0.93 -35.92 4.90
CA PRO A 307 1.33 -36.66 3.71
C PRO A 307 0.10 -37.27 3.01
N LYS A 308 0.07 -37.21 1.67
CA LYS A 308 -0.95 -37.87 0.84
C LYS A 308 -0.65 -39.35 0.56
N SER A 309 0.54 -39.83 0.92
CA SER A 309 0.98 -41.22 0.75
C SER A 309 2.07 -41.54 1.79
N PRO A 310 2.15 -42.79 2.28
CA PRO A 310 3.18 -43.16 3.23
C PRO A 310 4.58 -42.93 2.64
N ARG A 311 5.51 -42.45 3.47
CA ARG A 311 6.92 -42.36 3.08
C ARG A 311 7.44 -43.79 2.76
N ARG A 312 8.46 -43.90 1.91
CA ARG A 312 9.21 -45.17 1.75
C ARG A 312 9.64 -45.66 3.14
N GLU A 313 9.63 -46.98 3.35
CA GLU A 313 9.83 -47.65 4.65
C GLU A 313 10.82 -46.92 5.57
N GLY A 314 10.32 -46.50 6.75
CA GLY A 314 11.09 -45.82 7.80
C GLY A 314 10.71 -44.36 8.07
N GLY A 315 9.75 -43.76 7.37
CA GLY A 315 9.29 -42.38 7.60
C GLY A 315 7.94 -42.29 8.33
N ASN A 316 7.84 -41.43 9.34
CA ASN A 316 6.59 -41.15 10.06
C ASN A 316 5.56 -40.42 9.17
N ASP A 317 4.29 -40.79 9.32
CA ASP A 317 3.16 -40.37 8.46
C ASP A 317 2.40 -39.10 8.95
N ALA A 318 2.89 -38.40 9.98
CA ALA A 318 2.14 -37.29 10.60
C ALA A 318 2.72 -35.89 10.35
N ASP A 319 4.04 -35.76 10.20
CA ASP A 319 4.75 -34.48 10.09
C ASP A 319 5.83 -34.55 8.99
N VAL A 320 6.01 -33.47 8.23
CA VAL A 320 7.00 -33.46 7.16
C VAL A 320 8.41 -33.23 7.71
N PHE A 321 8.57 -32.48 8.81
CA PHE A 321 9.82 -32.41 9.57
C PHE A 321 9.56 -32.77 11.03
N ALA A 322 10.24 -33.79 11.54
CA ALA A 322 10.10 -34.23 12.93
C ALA A 322 10.67 -33.18 13.90
N ASP A 323 11.78 -32.55 13.53
CA ASP A 323 12.45 -31.50 14.28
C ASP A 323 13.22 -30.57 13.33
N THR A 324 13.95 -29.61 13.89
CA THR A 324 14.74 -28.65 13.12
C THR A 324 16.04 -29.26 12.57
N ASP A 325 16.46 -30.45 12.99
CA ASP A 325 17.68 -31.12 12.49
C ASP A 325 17.41 -31.94 11.21
N ASP A 326 16.14 -32.06 10.79
CA ASP A 326 15.76 -32.70 9.54
C ASP A 326 16.57 -32.14 8.34
N PRO A 327 17.22 -33.00 7.52
CA PRO A 327 18.06 -32.54 6.41
C PRO A 327 17.35 -31.65 5.40
N ASP A 328 16.06 -31.90 5.13
CA ASP A 328 15.26 -31.09 4.20
C ASP A 328 14.88 -29.74 4.84
N TYR A 329 14.60 -29.72 6.15
CA TYR A 329 14.42 -28.47 6.90
C TYR A 329 15.67 -27.60 6.82
N GLN A 330 16.85 -28.16 7.11
CA GLN A 330 18.12 -27.44 7.09
C GLN A 330 18.48 -26.93 5.69
N LYS A 331 18.20 -27.71 4.64
CA LYS A 331 18.37 -27.29 3.25
C LYS A 331 17.48 -26.10 2.90
N LEU A 332 16.20 -26.14 3.27
CA LEU A 332 15.25 -25.06 3.03
C LEU A 332 15.63 -23.80 3.83
N LEU A 333 16.01 -23.94 5.10
CA LEU A 333 16.48 -22.83 5.92
C LEU A 333 17.75 -22.18 5.35
N ALA A 334 18.69 -22.99 4.83
CA ALA A 334 19.89 -22.48 4.17
C ALA A 334 19.55 -21.64 2.92
N ASN A 335 18.55 -22.07 2.14
CA ASN A 335 18.03 -21.32 1.00
C ASN A 335 17.41 -19.99 1.45
N ILE A 336 16.56 -20.00 2.47
CA ILE A 336 15.93 -18.77 3.01
C ILE A 336 16.99 -17.80 3.54
N ARG A 337 17.99 -18.30 4.28
CA ARG A 337 19.13 -17.50 4.75
C ARG A 337 19.94 -16.91 3.60
N ARG A 338 20.05 -17.59 2.45
CA ARG A 338 20.67 -17.03 1.23
C ARG A 338 19.88 -15.84 0.71
N LEU A 339 18.55 -15.93 0.67
CA LEU A 339 17.68 -14.83 0.24
C LEU A 339 17.74 -13.64 1.18
N LYS A 340 17.75 -13.91 2.49
CA LYS A 340 17.99 -12.88 3.50
C LYS A 340 19.30 -12.14 3.23
N ARG A 341 20.39 -12.84 2.95
CA ARG A 341 21.67 -12.21 2.57
C ARG A 341 21.57 -11.38 1.29
N ASP A 342 20.80 -11.83 0.29
CA ASP A 342 20.58 -11.05 -0.93
C ASP A 342 19.79 -9.76 -0.63
N LEU A 343 18.72 -9.84 0.15
CA LEU A 343 17.96 -8.66 0.60
C LEU A 343 18.84 -7.72 1.43
N ASP A 344 19.62 -8.26 2.37
CA ASP A 344 20.53 -7.49 3.21
C ASP A 344 21.64 -6.81 2.41
N ARG A 345 22.01 -7.34 1.23
CA ARG A 345 22.94 -6.70 0.29
C ARG A 345 22.28 -5.62 -0.56
N ARG A 346 21.10 -5.91 -1.14
CA ARG A 346 20.39 -4.99 -2.04
C ARG A 346 19.78 -3.80 -1.30
N LYS A 347 19.29 -4.06 -0.08
CA LYS A 347 18.48 -3.18 0.76
C LYS A 347 17.15 -2.77 0.09
N ARG A 348 16.06 -2.85 0.85
CA ARG A 348 14.78 -2.23 0.49
C ARG A 348 14.73 -0.81 1.00
N PHE A 349 13.85 0.02 0.44
CA PHE A 349 13.73 1.45 0.78
C PHE A 349 13.55 1.72 2.28
N ASP A 350 12.97 0.78 3.01
CA ASP A 350 12.73 0.81 4.45
C ASP A 350 13.87 0.18 5.28
N MET A 351 15.01 -0.16 4.66
CA MET A 351 16.16 -0.74 5.34
C MET A 351 17.27 0.30 5.54
N PRO A 352 17.95 0.30 6.70
CA PRO A 352 19.11 1.17 6.92
C PRO A 352 20.19 0.98 5.84
N GLY A 353 20.70 2.10 5.34
CA GLY A 353 21.71 2.13 4.29
C GLY A 353 21.18 1.90 2.87
N PHE A 354 19.86 1.90 2.67
CA PHE A 354 19.27 1.94 1.33
C PHE A 354 19.82 3.11 0.51
N ARG A 355 20.04 2.87 -0.78
CA ARG A 355 20.47 3.89 -1.75
C ARG A 355 19.59 3.81 -2.99
N PRO A 356 19.09 4.94 -3.51
CA PRO A 356 18.35 4.97 -4.77
C PRO A 356 19.15 4.35 -5.92
N GLY A 357 18.46 3.65 -6.82
CA GLY A 357 19.08 3.04 -7.99
C GLY A 357 19.66 4.08 -8.96
N GLU A 358 20.65 3.67 -9.76
CA GLU A 358 21.32 4.55 -10.73
C GLU A 358 20.37 5.20 -11.73
N HIS A 359 19.29 4.50 -12.10
CA HIS A 359 18.30 5.01 -13.04
C HIS A 359 17.43 6.12 -12.42
N TYR A 360 17.05 5.99 -11.15
CA TYR A 360 16.36 7.06 -10.43
C TYR A 360 17.26 8.31 -10.34
N VAL A 361 18.54 8.11 -9.97
CA VAL A 361 19.52 9.20 -9.89
C VAL A 361 19.74 9.86 -11.25
N ARG A 362 19.79 9.10 -12.35
CA ARG A 362 19.87 9.64 -13.71
C ARG A 362 18.69 10.58 -14.01
N GLU A 363 17.46 10.19 -13.67
CA GLU A 363 16.31 11.07 -13.90
C GLU A 363 16.35 12.30 -12.99
N MET A 364 16.76 12.17 -11.73
CA MET A 364 16.94 13.32 -10.84
C MET A 364 17.96 14.33 -11.40
N LYS A 365 19.05 13.87 -12.03
CA LYS A 365 20.01 14.74 -12.75
C LYS A 365 19.37 15.42 -13.95
N LYS A 366 18.69 14.65 -14.81
CA LYS A 366 17.99 15.15 -16.00
C LYS A 366 16.97 16.24 -15.67
N TYR A 367 16.27 16.14 -14.53
CA TYR A 367 15.33 17.15 -14.06
C TYR A 367 15.98 18.31 -13.29
N GLY A 368 17.31 18.36 -13.21
CA GLY A 368 18.07 19.41 -12.52
C GLY A 368 17.94 19.37 -10.99
N ILE A 369 17.53 18.24 -10.43
CA ILE A 369 17.37 18.05 -8.97
C ILE A 369 18.68 17.63 -8.31
N LEU A 370 19.51 16.87 -9.04
CA LEU A 370 20.86 16.51 -8.63
C LEU A 370 21.91 17.08 -9.60
N PRO A 371 23.13 17.38 -9.12
CA PRO A 371 24.27 17.72 -9.98
C PRO A 371 24.64 16.58 -10.94
N GLU A 372 25.13 16.93 -12.13
CA GLU A 372 25.54 15.95 -13.16
C GLU A 372 26.66 15.02 -12.69
N ASP A 373 27.53 15.48 -11.79
CA ASP A 373 28.64 14.71 -11.22
C ASP A 373 28.26 13.89 -9.97
N CYS A 374 27.02 13.98 -9.48
CA CYS A 374 26.55 13.23 -8.31
C CYS A 374 26.75 11.71 -8.50
N ASN A 375 27.45 11.08 -7.56
CA ASN A 375 27.77 9.66 -7.59
C ASN A 375 26.78 8.86 -6.72
N PRO A 376 25.92 8.01 -7.33
CA PRO A 376 24.91 7.25 -6.60
C PRO A 376 25.49 6.22 -5.62
N LYS A 377 26.79 5.92 -5.67
CA LYS A 377 27.45 4.96 -4.76
C LYS A 377 28.04 5.61 -3.51
N THR A 378 28.43 6.89 -3.58
CA THR A 378 29.18 7.56 -2.49
C THR A 378 28.41 8.70 -1.87
N ASP A 379 27.62 9.44 -2.65
CA ASP A 379 27.07 10.71 -2.20
C ASP A 379 25.81 10.50 -1.35
N PRO A 380 25.52 11.36 -0.36
CA PRO A 380 24.30 11.22 0.43
C PRO A 380 23.06 11.51 -0.45
N LEU A 381 22.08 10.59 -0.42
CA LEU A 381 20.84 10.71 -1.19
C LEU A 381 19.63 10.52 -0.26
N ASP A 382 18.90 11.61 0.01
CA ASP A 382 17.59 11.55 0.66
C ASP A 382 16.51 11.40 -0.42
N ALA A 383 16.09 10.16 -0.66
CA ALA A 383 15.07 9.81 -1.64
C ALA A 383 13.78 10.65 -1.48
N TYR A 384 13.34 10.87 -0.24
CA TYR A 384 12.10 11.59 0.03
C TYR A 384 12.27 13.10 -0.24
N ALA A 385 13.43 13.67 0.06
CA ALA A 385 13.73 15.07 -0.29
C ALA A 385 13.84 15.27 -1.80
N LEU A 386 14.49 14.33 -2.49
CA LEU A 386 14.64 14.37 -3.95
C LEU A 386 13.28 14.28 -4.66
N ASP A 387 12.41 13.36 -4.25
CA ASP A 387 11.05 13.27 -4.76
C ASP A 387 10.26 14.57 -4.53
N ARG A 388 10.34 15.15 -3.33
CA ARG A 388 9.70 16.44 -3.03
C ARG A 388 10.24 17.57 -3.90
N ALA A 389 11.55 17.62 -4.14
CA ALA A 389 12.17 18.62 -5.00
C ALA A 389 11.74 18.45 -6.46
N TYR A 390 11.71 17.21 -6.95
CA TYR A 390 11.21 16.86 -8.27
C TYR A 390 9.74 17.28 -8.46
N TRP A 391 8.84 16.95 -7.54
CA TRP A 391 7.44 17.36 -7.68
C TRP A 391 7.26 18.88 -7.66
N LYS A 392 8.08 19.60 -6.88
CA LYS A 392 8.06 21.07 -6.82
C LYS A 392 8.62 21.72 -8.08
N SER A 393 9.54 21.08 -8.80
CA SER A 393 10.09 21.64 -10.04
C SER A 393 9.04 21.68 -11.16
N LEU A 394 8.01 20.83 -11.06
CA LEU A 394 6.90 20.75 -12.01
C LEU A 394 5.74 21.71 -11.71
N TRP A 395 5.78 22.42 -10.58
CA TRP A 395 4.70 23.33 -10.21
C TRP A 395 4.68 24.58 -11.09
N TYR A 396 3.48 24.95 -11.52
CA TYR A 396 3.25 26.20 -12.24
C TYR A 396 3.79 27.39 -11.43
N ARG A 397 4.60 28.22 -12.08
CA ARG A 397 5.09 29.49 -11.57
C ARG A 397 4.53 30.58 -12.49
N PRO A 398 3.70 31.50 -11.97
CA PRO A 398 3.26 32.65 -12.75
C PRO A 398 4.48 33.39 -13.31
N THR A 399 4.49 33.66 -14.60
CA THR A 399 5.41 34.64 -15.18
C THR A 399 4.91 36.00 -14.75
N ASN A 400 5.68 36.69 -13.90
CA ASN A 400 5.41 38.09 -13.55
C ASN A 400 5.49 38.99 -14.77
#